data_AF-A0A8T7F8T0-F1
#
_entry.id   AF-A0A8T7F8T0-F1
#
_cell.length_a   1.000
_cell.length_b   1.000
_cell.length_c   1.000
_cell.angle_alpha   90.00
_cell.angle_beta   90.00
_cell.angle_gamma   90.00
#
_symmetry.space_group_name_H-M   'P 1'
#
loop_
_entity.id
_entity.type
_entity.pdbx_description
1 polymer ?
#
loop_
_entity_poly.entity_id
_entity_poly.type
_entity_poly.pdbx_seq_one_letter_code
_entity_poly.pdbx_strand_id
1 'polypeptide(L)'
;MPSIQGRIIFCGENPEMKLYRLGTEQLIALASYWRCTFSPYGIGNALVVYVESDTPNTPMLQGIYTDNFELGRWLADTFVQHFEDFQGRGWPQIQLTQARFVQEMDSRRYHRVVVYSTNDHLILTWDEALAQRLFHVPQLTTGLNGETKHDVYTVICPCKTGSIVVNGQAIEGQVRSDLSDPNWPRCTAFMAFSETWVEK
;
A
#
# COMPACT_ATOMS: atom_id res chain seq x y z
N MET A 1 14.67 26.23 -15.87
CA MET A 1 14.73 25.39 -14.65
C MET A 1 15.05 23.97 -15.08
N PRO A 2 16.00 23.26 -14.46
CA PRO A 2 16.26 21.85 -14.78
C PRO A 2 15.02 20.99 -14.44
N SER A 3 14.75 19.97 -15.26
CA SER A 3 13.59 19.07 -15.12
C SER A 3 13.97 17.61 -15.39
N ILE A 4 13.26 16.68 -14.74
CA ILE A 4 13.37 15.24 -15.02
C ILE A 4 12.51 14.94 -16.25
N GLN A 5 13.06 14.22 -17.24
CA GLN A 5 12.33 13.77 -18.43
C GLN A 5 11.57 12.47 -18.17
N GLY A 6 10.45 12.28 -18.86
CA GLY A 6 9.59 11.10 -18.78
C GLY A 6 8.12 11.45 -18.57
N ARG A 7 7.24 10.46 -18.71
CA ARG A 7 5.80 10.64 -18.49
C ARG A 7 5.49 10.41 -17.02
N ILE A 8 4.87 11.40 -16.37
CA ILE A 8 4.33 11.20 -15.02
C ILE A 8 3.09 10.30 -15.12
N ILE A 9 3.10 9.17 -14.42
CA ILE A 9 1.99 8.21 -14.43
C ILE A 9 1.25 8.13 -13.09
N PHE A 10 1.87 8.59 -11.99
CA PHE A 10 1.24 8.73 -10.69
C PHE A 10 1.93 9.79 -9.85
N CYS A 11 1.14 10.60 -9.14
CA CYS A 11 1.57 11.37 -7.97
C CYS A 11 0.61 11.13 -6.82
N GLY A 12 1.11 10.86 -5.61
CA GLY A 12 0.24 10.60 -4.49
C GLY A 12 0.94 10.12 -3.23
N GLU A 13 0.25 9.24 -2.52
CA GLU A 13 0.72 8.58 -1.30
C GLU A 13 0.43 7.08 -1.43
N ASN A 14 1.33 6.24 -0.90
CA ASN A 14 1.19 4.78 -0.88
C ASN A 14 1.60 4.15 0.47
N PRO A 15 0.93 4.46 1.61
CA PRO A 15 1.20 3.73 2.85
C PRO A 15 1.00 2.22 2.69
N GLU A 16 1.96 1.44 3.19
CA GLU A 16 1.97 -0.01 3.11
C GLU A 16 2.16 -0.61 4.51
N MET A 17 1.48 -1.72 4.80
CA MET A 17 1.74 -2.52 5.99
C MET A 17 1.67 -4.01 5.70
N LYS A 18 2.53 -4.75 6.40
CA LYS A 18 2.50 -6.20 6.52
C LYS A 18 2.48 -6.57 8.00
N LEU A 19 1.52 -7.41 8.36
CA LEU A 19 1.35 -7.93 9.71
C LEU A 19 1.66 -9.42 9.72
N TYR A 20 2.42 -9.82 10.73
CA TYR A 20 2.85 -11.20 10.92
C TYR A 20 2.25 -11.77 12.19
N ARG A 21 1.98 -13.08 12.20
CA ARG A 21 1.53 -13.77 13.40
C ARG A 21 2.59 -13.66 14.49
N LEU A 22 2.15 -13.41 15.72
CA LEU A 22 3.05 -13.25 16.85
C LEU A 22 3.96 -14.48 17.02
N GLY A 23 5.27 -14.25 17.08
CA GLY A 23 6.28 -15.29 17.27
C GLY A 23 6.55 -16.18 16.06
N THR A 24 6.02 -15.87 14.86
CA THR A 24 6.25 -16.67 13.66
C THR A 24 6.60 -15.80 12.44
N GLU A 25 7.10 -16.43 11.38
CA GLU A 25 7.37 -15.87 10.04
C GLU A 25 6.13 -15.79 9.14
N GLN A 26 4.96 -16.18 9.65
CA GLN A 26 3.74 -16.22 8.86
C GLN A 26 3.19 -14.80 8.64
N LEU A 27 3.18 -14.36 7.39
CA LEU A 27 2.46 -13.17 6.94
C LEU A 27 0.95 -13.46 6.99
N ILE A 28 0.21 -12.71 7.81
CA ILE A 28 -1.23 -12.92 7.98
C ILE A 28 -2.07 -11.79 7.41
N ALA A 29 -1.50 -10.61 7.19
CA ALA A 29 -2.18 -9.53 6.51
C ALA A 29 -1.21 -8.62 5.78
N LEU A 30 -1.69 -8.04 4.70
CA LEU A 30 -0.96 -7.05 3.93
C LEU A 30 -1.96 -6.04 3.36
N ALA A 31 -1.56 -4.78 3.39
CA ALA A 31 -2.36 -3.67 2.89
C ALA A 31 -1.48 -2.60 2.25
N SER A 32 -1.91 -2.12 1.09
CA SER A 32 -1.30 -1.00 0.37
C SER A 32 -2.41 -0.02 0.01
N TYR A 33 -2.36 1.15 0.63
CA TYR A 33 -3.33 2.21 0.45
C TYR A 33 -2.77 3.28 -0.48
N TRP A 34 -3.48 3.56 -1.56
CA TRP A 34 -3.10 4.52 -2.58
C TRP A 34 -4.03 5.72 -2.51
N ARG A 35 -3.46 6.91 -2.33
CA ARG A 35 -4.15 8.18 -2.53
C ARG A 35 -3.53 8.88 -3.73
N CYS A 36 -4.24 8.87 -4.85
CA CYS A 36 -3.81 9.47 -6.09
C CYS A 36 -4.25 10.93 -6.19
N THR A 37 -3.27 11.82 -6.38
CA THR A 37 -3.47 13.25 -6.65
C THR A 37 -3.26 13.62 -8.11
N PHE A 38 -2.60 12.76 -8.89
CA PHE A 38 -2.48 12.86 -10.33
C PHE A 38 -2.23 11.49 -10.96
N SER A 39 -2.96 11.16 -12.02
CA SER A 39 -2.65 10.06 -12.94
C SER A 39 -3.36 10.28 -14.28
N PRO A 40 -2.98 9.58 -15.37
CA PRO A 40 -3.75 9.55 -16.61
C PRO A 40 -5.18 9.02 -16.47
N TYR A 41 -5.48 8.31 -15.37
CA TYR A 41 -6.78 7.68 -15.07
C TYR A 41 -7.60 8.50 -14.05
N GLY A 42 -7.18 9.74 -13.81
CA GLY A 42 -7.81 10.65 -12.84
C GLY A 42 -7.27 10.50 -11.42
N ILE A 43 -7.90 11.24 -10.51
CA ILE A 43 -7.58 11.22 -9.07
C ILE A 43 -8.48 10.21 -8.35
N GLY A 44 -8.12 9.82 -7.14
CA GLY A 44 -8.94 8.91 -6.34
C GLY A 44 -8.12 8.15 -5.32
N ASN A 45 -8.75 7.16 -4.71
CA ASN A 45 -8.17 6.32 -3.69
C ASN A 45 -8.36 4.84 -4.05
N ALA A 46 -7.40 4.01 -3.66
CA ALA A 46 -7.54 2.57 -3.73
C ALA A 46 -6.92 1.91 -2.49
N LEU A 47 -7.49 0.81 -2.02
CA LEU A 47 -6.89 -0.05 -1.01
C LEU A 47 -6.78 -1.45 -1.60
N VAL A 48 -5.57 -1.97 -1.65
CA VAL A 48 -5.29 -3.37 -1.96
C VAL A 48 -5.03 -4.07 -0.64
N VAL A 49 -5.84 -5.07 -0.30
CA VAL A 49 -5.77 -5.72 1.01
C VAL A 49 -5.92 -7.22 0.90
N TYR A 50 -5.08 -7.92 1.65
CA TYR A 50 -5.15 -9.36 1.88
C TYR A 50 -5.12 -9.62 3.37
N VAL A 51 -6.01 -10.49 3.85
CA VAL A 51 -5.98 -11.05 5.19
C VAL A 51 -6.20 -12.54 5.10
N GLU A 52 -5.27 -13.29 5.68
CA GLU A 52 -5.34 -14.74 5.79
C GLU A 52 -6.56 -15.16 6.62
N SER A 53 -7.12 -16.35 6.36
CA SER A 53 -8.06 -16.99 7.28
C SER A 53 -7.46 -18.27 7.87
N ASP A 54 -8.06 -18.75 8.95
CA ASP A 54 -7.74 -20.07 9.49
C ASP A 54 -8.20 -21.23 8.58
N THR A 55 -9.00 -20.94 7.54
CA THR A 55 -9.41 -21.91 6.53
C THR A 55 -8.34 -22.03 5.44
N PRO A 56 -7.77 -23.22 5.20
CA PRO A 56 -6.77 -23.41 4.15
C PRO A 56 -7.29 -22.95 2.79
N ASN A 57 -6.41 -22.30 2.01
CA ASN A 57 -6.65 -21.86 0.63
C ASN A 57 -7.77 -20.82 0.43
N THR A 58 -8.39 -20.31 1.50
CA THR A 58 -9.40 -19.23 1.40
C THR A 58 -8.97 -18.07 2.27
N PRO A 59 -8.70 -16.87 1.72
CA PRO A 59 -8.43 -15.71 2.55
C PRO A 59 -9.69 -15.26 3.29
N MET A 60 -9.52 -14.65 4.46
CA MET A 60 -10.63 -14.00 5.16
C MET A 60 -11.08 -12.78 4.38
N LEU A 61 -10.11 -12.08 3.80
CA LEU A 61 -10.35 -10.94 2.94
C LEU A 61 -9.29 -10.89 1.84
N GLN A 62 -9.74 -10.71 0.61
CA GLN A 62 -8.86 -10.37 -0.49
C GLN A 62 -9.62 -9.44 -1.42
N GLY A 63 -9.17 -8.18 -1.54
CA GLY A 63 -9.95 -7.18 -2.25
C GLY A 63 -9.14 -5.98 -2.70
N ILE A 64 -9.69 -5.33 -3.72
CA ILE A 64 -9.25 -4.02 -4.18
C ILE A 64 -10.45 -3.09 -4.07
N TYR A 65 -10.41 -2.18 -3.10
CA TYR A 65 -11.44 -1.18 -2.85
C TYR A 65 -11.04 0.12 -3.52
N THR A 66 -11.95 0.81 -4.19
CA THR A 66 -11.62 2.09 -4.84
C THR A 66 -12.84 2.98 -5.04
N ASP A 67 -12.61 4.30 -5.08
CA ASP A 67 -13.61 5.27 -5.54
C ASP A 67 -13.46 5.64 -7.02
N ASN A 68 -12.40 5.15 -7.69
CA ASN A 68 -12.11 5.35 -9.10
C ASN A 68 -11.68 4.02 -9.74
N PHE A 69 -12.59 3.41 -10.51
CA PHE A 69 -12.38 2.07 -11.08
C PHE A 69 -11.26 2.01 -12.12
N GLU A 70 -11.04 3.07 -12.90
CA GLU A 70 -9.96 3.10 -13.90
C GLU A 70 -8.61 3.12 -13.21
N LEU A 71 -8.45 3.98 -12.19
CA LEU A 71 -7.26 4.03 -11.34
C LEU A 71 -7.03 2.69 -10.62
N GLY A 72 -8.05 2.14 -9.97
CA GLY A 72 -7.96 0.87 -9.24
C GLY A 72 -7.56 -0.30 -10.14
N ARG A 73 -8.10 -0.38 -11.36
CA ARG A 73 -7.73 -1.40 -12.34
C ARG A 73 -6.27 -1.23 -12.77
N TRP A 74 -5.88 -0.02 -13.11
CA TRP A 74 -4.52 0.28 -13.52
C TRP A 74 -3.49 -0.06 -12.42
N LEU A 75 -3.77 0.26 -11.16
CA LEU A 75 -2.91 -0.10 -10.02
C LEU A 75 -2.74 -1.63 -9.89
N ALA A 76 -3.84 -2.38 -10.01
CA ALA A 76 -3.84 -3.83 -9.94
C ALA A 76 -2.95 -4.46 -11.04
N ASP A 77 -3.08 -3.96 -12.27
CA ASP A 77 -2.40 -4.48 -13.44
C ASP A 77 -0.93 -4.00 -13.52
N THR A 78 -0.61 -2.82 -12.97
CA THR A 78 0.72 -2.21 -13.13
C THR A 78 1.66 -2.47 -11.95
N PHE A 79 1.16 -2.46 -10.71
CA PHE A 79 2.02 -2.51 -9.53
C PHE A 79 1.76 -3.72 -8.65
N VAL A 80 0.50 -4.00 -8.33
CA VAL A 80 0.15 -5.02 -7.32
C VAL A 80 0.74 -6.37 -7.68
N GLN A 81 0.67 -6.79 -8.95
CA GLN A 81 1.22 -8.08 -9.35
C GLN A 81 2.75 -8.18 -9.33
N HIS A 82 3.48 -7.07 -9.19
CA HIS A 82 4.95 -7.04 -9.22
C HIS A 82 5.58 -6.97 -7.84
N PHE A 83 4.85 -6.53 -6.83
CA PHE A 83 5.32 -6.58 -5.45
C PHE A 83 5.35 -8.04 -4.97
N GLU A 84 6.52 -8.48 -4.50
CA GLU A 84 6.79 -9.87 -4.12
C GLU A 84 5.72 -10.47 -3.21
N ASP A 85 5.25 -9.71 -2.22
CA ASP A 85 4.27 -10.18 -1.23
C ASP A 85 2.85 -10.38 -1.80
N PHE A 86 2.57 -9.76 -2.94
CA PHE A 86 1.31 -9.85 -3.66
C PHE A 86 1.36 -10.90 -4.79
N GLN A 87 2.53 -11.36 -5.21
CA GLN A 87 2.67 -12.33 -6.30
C GLN A 87 1.95 -13.66 -5.99
N GLY A 88 1.43 -14.32 -7.04
CA GLY A 88 0.81 -15.64 -6.93
C GLY A 88 -0.60 -15.67 -6.34
N ARG A 89 -1.23 -14.51 -6.09
CA ARG A 89 -2.57 -14.42 -5.45
C ARG A 89 -3.71 -14.02 -6.39
N GLY A 90 -3.47 -13.95 -7.70
CA GLY A 90 -4.54 -13.71 -8.69
C GLY A 90 -5.10 -12.29 -8.76
N TRP A 91 -4.38 -11.27 -8.29
CA TRP A 91 -4.85 -9.87 -8.25
C TRP A 91 -5.44 -9.31 -9.55
N PRO A 92 -4.91 -9.60 -10.75
CA PRO A 92 -5.51 -9.10 -11.99
C PRO A 92 -6.96 -9.60 -12.20
N GLN A 93 -7.33 -10.75 -11.63
CA GLN A 93 -8.67 -11.32 -11.75
C GLN A 93 -9.64 -10.86 -10.66
N ILE A 94 -9.15 -10.12 -9.65
CA ILE A 94 -9.99 -9.64 -8.56
C ILE A 94 -10.93 -8.56 -9.06
N GLN A 95 -12.19 -8.69 -8.67
CA GLN A 95 -13.20 -7.68 -8.93
C GLN A 95 -12.96 -6.47 -8.02
N LEU A 96 -12.92 -5.28 -8.62
CA LEU A 96 -12.85 -4.03 -7.88
C LEU A 96 -14.16 -3.80 -7.12
N THR A 97 -14.03 -3.32 -5.89
CA THR A 97 -15.16 -2.98 -5.03
C THR A 97 -15.26 -1.47 -4.88
N GLN A 98 -16.42 -0.90 -5.21
CA GLN A 98 -16.68 0.52 -4.97
C GLN A 98 -16.61 0.80 -3.47
N ALA A 99 -15.84 1.83 -3.12
CA ALA A 99 -15.66 2.24 -1.74
C ALA A 99 -15.64 3.76 -1.58
N ARG A 100 -15.76 4.19 -0.33
CA ARG A 100 -15.51 5.56 0.14
C ARG A 100 -14.41 5.55 1.17
N PHE A 101 -13.59 6.59 1.17
CA PHE A 101 -12.42 6.70 2.03
C PHE A 101 -12.54 7.93 2.93
N VAL A 102 -12.24 7.75 4.21
CA VAL A 102 -12.07 8.83 5.17
C VAL A 102 -10.67 8.70 5.76
N GLN A 103 -9.92 9.80 5.72
CA GLN A 103 -8.54 9.83 6.19
C GLN A 103 -8.44 10.75 7.40
N GLU A 104 -7.59 10.36 8.34
CA GLU A 104 -7.22 11.13 9.51
C GLU A 104 -5.71 10.95 9.69
N MET A 105 -4.95 12.04 9.69
CA MET A 105 -3.49 11.95 9.79
C MET A 105 -2.89 13.08 10.62
N ASP A 106 -1.87 12.72 11.41
CA ASP A 106 -0.78 13.62 11.79
C ASP A 106 0.48 13.02 11.18
N SER A 107 0.97 13.62 10.08
CA SER A 107 2.06 13.06 9.27
C SER A 107 3.36 12.77 10.02
N ARG A 108 3.49 13.25 11.26
CA ARG A 108 4.64 12.97 12.13
C ARG A 108 4.42 11.82 13.11
N ARG A 109 3.20 11.29 13.22
CA ARG A 109 2.81 10.32 14.24
C ARG A 109 2.06 9.14 13.66
N TYR A 110 0.96 9.40 12.96
CA TYR A 110 0.07 8.36 12.49
C TYR A 110 -0.68 8.74 11.21
N HIS A 111 -1.13 7.73 10.50
CA HIS A 111 -2.08 7.83 9.41
C HIS A 111 -3.14 6.76 9.60
N ARG A 112 -4.40 7.18 9.64
CA ARG A 112 -5.56 6.32 9.76
C ARG A 112 -6.46 6.48 8.54
N VAL A 113 -6.84 5.35 7.95
CA VAL A 113 -7.72 5.28 6.78
C VAL A 113 -8.90 4.40 7.12
N VAL A 114 -10.10 4.93 6.89
CA VAL A 114 -11.36 4.19 7.02
C VAL A 114 -11.95 3.99 5.64
N VAL A 115 -12.29 2.74 5.33
CA VAL A 115 -12.85 2.32 4.04
C VAL A 115 -14.24 1.78 4.27
N TYR A 116 -15.21 2.31 3.52
CA TYR A 116 -16.60 1.84 3.53
C TYR A 116 -16.96 1.31 2.14
N SER A 117 -17.42 0.07 2.07
CA SER A 117 -18.08 -0.51 0.90
C SER A 117 -19.52 -0.91 1.25
N THR A 118 -20.22 -1.53 0.31
CA THR A 118 -21.56 -2.09 0.56
C THR A 118 -21.54 -3.17 1.65
N ASN A 119 -20.48 -4.00 1.68
CA ASN A 119 -20.40 -5.19 2.53
C ASN A 119 -19.30 -5.12 3.59
N ASP A 120 -18.35 -4.19 3.45
CA ASP A 120 -17.15 -4.15 4.26
C ASP A 120 -16.92 -2.78 4.89
N HIS A 121 -16.43 -2.82 6.12
CA HIS A 121 -15.92 -1.69 6.86
C HIS A 121 -14.50 -2.01 7.31
N LEU A 122 -13.52 -1.28 6.79
CA LEU A 122 -12.11 -1.49 7.11
C LEU A 122 -11.53 -0.25 7.80
N ILE A 123 -10.68 -0.48 8.79
CA ILE A 123 -9.89 0.56 9.44
C ILE A 123 -8.44 0.13 9.40
N LEU A 124 -7.58 0.96 8.82
CA LEU A 124 -6.14 0.76 8.77
C LEU A 124 -5.48 1.91 9.50
N THR A 125 -4.51 1.59 10.35
CA THR A 125 -3.74 2.58 11.10
C THR A 125 -2.26 2.25 10.98
N TRP A 126 -1.47 3.20 10.53
CA TRP A 126 -0.02 3.24 10.65
C TRP A 126 0.31 4.19 11.79
N ASP A 127 1.06 3.76 12.80
CA ASP A 127 1.27 4.54 14.03
C ASP A 127 2.72 4.45 14.53
N GLU A 128 3.07 5.35 15.45
CA GLU A 128 4.44 5.51 15.96
C GLU A 128 5.47 5.68 14.83
N ALA A 129 5.26 6.68 13.97
CA ALA A 129 6.21 7.11 12.95
C ALA A 129 7.61 7.42 13.53
N LEU A 130 8.66 6.85 12.92
CA LEU A 130 10.01 6.86 13.51
C LEU A 130 10.99 7.82 12.85
N ALA A 131 11.04 7.85 11.52
CA ALA A 131 12.00 8.65 10.74
C ALA A 131 11.41 8.99 9.37
N GLN A 132 12.00 9.95 8.63
CA GLN A 132 11.60 10.28 7.26
C GLN A 132 12.83 10.37 6.37
N ARG A 133 12.77 9.77 5.18
CA ARG A 133 13.83 9.87 4.18
C ARG A 133 13.25 9.85 2.77
N LEU A 134 13.79 10.72 1.91
CA LEU A 134 13.50 10.70 0.49
C LEU A 134 14.28 9.57 -0.17
N PHE A 135 13.56 8.75 -0.94
CA PHE A 135 14.11 7.73 -1.81
C PHE A 135 13.93 8.12 -3.25
N HIS A 136 14.94 7.78 -4.05
CA HIS A 136 14.87 7.70 -5.49
C HIS A 136 15.23 6.27 -5.88
N VAL A 137 14.27 5.58 -6.50
CA VAL A 137 14.44 4.22 -7.03
C VAL A 137 14.48 4.33 -8.56
N PRO A 138 15.68 4.39 -9.16
CA PRO A 138 15.80 4.53 -10.60
C PRO A 138 15.55 3.19 -11.31
N GLN A 139 15.00 3.25 -12.52
CA GLN A 139 14.87 2.10 -13.42
C GLN A 139 14.11 0.90 -12.80
N LEU A 140 13.14 1.16 -11.92
CA LEU A 140 12.23 0.15 -11.40
C LEU A 140 11.37 -0.39 -12.55
N THR A 141 11.38 -1.71 -12.71
CA THR A 141 10.68 -2.37 -13.82
C THR A 141 9.30 -2.86 -13.37
N THR A 142 8.22 -2.43 -14.05
CA THR A 142 6.84 -2.85 -13.76
C THR A 142 6.01 -3.09 -15.04
N GLY A 143 4.74 -3.50 -14.90
CA GLY A 143 3.78 -3.76 -15.99
C GLY A 143 3.72 -5.21 -16.48
N LEU A 144 2.65 -5.56 -17.22
CA LEU A 144 2.48 -6.88 -17.84
C LEU A 144 3.75 -7.23 -18.67
N ASN A 145 4.54 -8.19 -18.19
CA ASN A 145 5.85 -8.66 -18.71
C ASN A 145 7.13 -7.94 -18.22
N GLY A 146 7.03 -6.91 -17.37
CA GLY A 146 8.20 -6.28 -16.77
C GLY A 146 9.15 -5.65 -17.79
N GLU A 147 8.61 -4.92 -18.76
CA GLU A 147 9.42 -4.23 -19.78
C GLU A 147 9.44 -2.71 -19.58
N THR A 148 8.48 -2.15 -18.83
CA THR A 148 8.39 -0.70 -18.64
C THR A 148 9.23 -0.28 -17.44
N LYS A 149 10.05 0.76 -17.64
CA LYS A 149 10.94 1.29 -16.60
C LYS A 149 10.39 2.57 -16.01
N HIS A 150 10.56 2.71 -14.70
CA HIS A 150 10.11 3.86 -13.94
C HIS A 150 11.21 4.37 -13.02
N ASP A 151 11.31 5.69 -12.89
CA ASP A 151 11.95 6.28 -11.73
C ASP A 151 10.86 6.59 -10.70
N VAL A 152 11.06 6.15 -9.45
CA VAL A 152 10.14 6.40 -8.34
C VAL A 152 10.80 7.30 -7.31
N TYR A 153 10.11 8.36 -6.93
CA TYR A 153 10.52 9.28 -5.87
C TYR A 153 9.48 9.21 -4.76
N THR A 154 9.89 8.98 -3.51
CA THR A 154 8.93 8.84 -2.41
C THR A 154 9.60 9.14 -1.07
N VAL A 155 8.86 9.76 -0.15
CA VAL A 155 9.31 9.95 1.24
C VAL A 155 8.77 8.80 2.08
N ILE A 156 9.65 7.92 2.52
CA ILE A 156 9.27 6.77 3.36
C ILE A 156 9.38 7.16 4.83
N CYS A 157 8.36 6.79 5.58
CA CYS A 157 8.28 6.96 7.03
C CYS A 157 7.94 5.63 7.72
N PRO A 158 8.94 4.90 8.25
CA PRO A 158 8.73 3.66 8.98
C PRO A 158 7.84 3.89 10.20
N CYS A 159 6.90 2.97 10.42
CA CYS A 159 5.94 3.01 11.52
C CYS A 159 6.19 1.80 12.42
N LYS A 160 6.39 2.03 13.72
CA LYS A 160 6.72 0.96 14.66
C LYS A 160 5.54 0.03 14.90
N THR A 161 4.32 0.54 14.79
CA THR A 161 3.08 -0.21 14.98
C THR A 161 2.12 0.02 13.82
N GLY A 162 1.18 -0.89 13.68
CA GLY A 162 0.16 -0.84 12.65
C GLY A 162 -0.95 -1.85 12.93
N SER A 163 -2.16 -1.54 12.50
CA SER A 163 -3.33 -2.36 12.76
C SER A 163 -4.30 -2.36 11.60
N ILE A 164 -4.95 -3.50 11.39
CA ILE A 164 -6.09 -3.64 10.47
C ILE A 164 -7.28 -4.14 11.29
N VAL A 165 -8.45 -3.53 11.06
CA VAL A 165 -9.74 -3.99 11.57
C VAL A 165 -10.66 -4.21 10.37
N VAL A 166 -11.28 -5.39 10.28
CA VAL A 166 -12.23 -5.77 9.23
C VAL A 166 -13.57 -6.08 9.89
N ASN A 167 -14.62 -5.34 9.53
CA ASN A 167 -15.99 -5.53 10.04
C ASN A 167 -16.06 -5.61 11.59
N GLY A 168 -15.26 -4.78 12.26
CA GLY A 168 -15.16 -4.72 13.72
C GLY A 168 -14.21 -5.76 14.36
N GLN A 169 -13.66 -6.69 13.59
CA GLN A 169 -12.69 -7.67 14.05
C GLN A 169 -11.26 -7.18 13.81
N ALA A 170 -10.48 -7.05 14.88
CA ALA A 170 -9.06 -6.72 14.79
C ALA A 170 -8.26 -7.93 14.29
N ILE A 171 -7.30 -7.69 13.39
CA ILE A 171 -6.39 -8.73 12.92
C ILE A 171 -5.25 -8.89 13.93
N GLU A 172 -5.06 -10.10 14.43
CA GLU A 172 -4.07 -10.44 15.47
C GLU A 172 -2.64 -10.58 14.90
N GLY A 173 -2.18 -9.56 14.19
CA GLY A 173 -0.86 -9.50 13.59
C GLY A 173 -0.06 -8.30 14.08
N GLN A 174 1.26 -8.42 13.98
CA GLN A 174 2.19 -7.38 14.41
C GLN A 174 3.10 -6.92 13.28
N VAL A 175 3.44 -5.63 13.31
CA VAL A 175 4.52 -5.07 12.50
C VAL A 175 5.85 -5.64 12.98
N ARG A 176 6.73 -5.97 12.04
CA ARG A 176 8.11 -6.33 12.33
C ARG A 176 8.99 -5.11 12.19
N SER A 177 9.92 -4.97 13.11
CA SER A 177 10.86 -3.86 13.11
C SER A 177 12.29 -4.35 13.35
N ASP A 178 13.22 -3.88 12.52
CA ASP A 178 14.66 -3.91 12.76
C ASP A 178 15.09 -2.47 13.12
N LEU A 179 15.39 -2.27 14.40
CA LEU A 179 15.78 -0.99 14.99
C LEU A 179 17.30 -0.92 15.27
N SER A 180 18.08 -1.80 14.64
CA SER A 180 19.54 -1.85 14.85
C SER A 180 20.26 -0.60 14.34
N ASP A 181 19.76 0.03 13.27
CA ASP A 181 20.19 1.36 12.81
C ASP A 181 19.24 2.44 13.36
N PRO A 182 19.67 3.24 14.36
CA PRO A 182 18.83 4.29 14.93
C PRO A 182 18.54 5.44 13.96
N ASN A 183 19.31 5.59 12.87
CA ASN A 183 19.08 6.61 11.86
C ASN A 183 18.16 6.15 10.73
N TRP A 184 17.96 4.84 10.60
CA TRP A 184 17.10 4.27 9.58
C TRP A 184 16.45 2.96 10.03
N PRO A 185 15.44 3.05 10.91
CA PRO A 185 14.70 1.87 11.32
C PRO A 185 13.99 1.26 10.12
N ARG A 186 13.96 -0.06 10.07
CA ARG A 186 13.21 -0.80 9.04
C ARG A 186 11.97 -1.38 9.69
N CYS A 187 10.81 -1.07 9.17
CA CYS A 187 9.53 -1.58 9.65
C CYS A 187 8.76 -2.18 8.48
N THR A 188 7.98 -3.22 8.73
CA THR A 188 7.07 -3.79 7.73
C THR A 188 5.78 -2.99 7.58
N ALA A 189 5.63 -1.92 8.34
CA ALA A 189 4.64 -0.86 8.11
C ALA A 189 5.36 0.46 7.90
N PHE A 190 4.93 1.22 6.90
CA PHE A 190 5.46 2.54 6.61
C PHE A 190 4.43 3.40 5.88
N MET A 191 4.51 4.71 6.09
CA MET A 191 3.84 5.69 5.24
C MET A 191 4.76 6.04 4.08
N ALA A 192 4.19 6.25 2.89
CA ALA A 192 4.91 6.73 1.71
C ALA A 192 4.22 8.01 1.21
N PHE A 193 4.93 9.12 1.24
CA PHE A 193 4.41 10.44 0.87
C PHE A 193 5.06 10.99 -0.39
N SER A 194 4.33 11.86 -1.10
CA SER A 194 4.81 12.54 -2.32
C SER A 194 5.36 11.58 -3.36
N GLU A 195 4.77 10.39 -3.42
CA GLU A 195 5.19 9.32 -4.30
C GLU A 195 4.91 9.70 -5.75
N THR A 196 5.97 9.80 -6.55
CA THR A 196 5.91 10.23 -7.95
C THR A 196 6.57 9.18 -8.82
N TRP A 197 5.82 8.67 -9.80
CA TRP A 197 6.26 7.68 -10.76
C TRP A 197 6.46 8.31 -12.12
N VAL A 198 7.68 8.16 -12.65
CA VAL A 198 8.10 8.68 -13.95
C VAL A 198 8.44 7.53 -14.88
N GLU A 199 7.58 7.26 -15.84
CA GLU A 199 7.84 6.29 -16.92
C GLU A 199 8.92 6.80 -17.87
N LYS A 200 9.84 5.91 -18.27
CA LYS A 200 11.02 6.17 -19.10
C LYS A 200 10.97 5.49 -20.45
#